data_AF-A0ABD1XSN3-F1
#
_entry.id   AF-A0ABD1XSN3-F1
#
_cell.length_a   1.000
_cell.length_b   1.000
_cell.length_c   1.000
_cell.angle_alpha   90.00
_cell.angle_beta   90.00
_cell.angle_gamma   90.00
#
_symmetry.space_group_name_H-M   'P 1'
#
loop_
_entity.id
_entity.type
_entity.pdbx_description
1 polymer ?
#
loop_
_entity_poly.entity_id
_entity_poly.type
_entity_poly.pdbx_seq_one_letter_code
_entity_poly.pdbx_strand_id
1 'polypeptide(L)'
;MSPGIMVTQLAQGIGVLAGAWAIKSIMDAENEKPMAGGYSRCPTCNGSRRVPCLCNRWSDKDVGCSTCNGSGQMRCSSCGGSGTGRPLPVQIQASNIPGGSRRS
;
A
#
# COMPACT_ATOMS: atom_id res chain seq x y z
N MET A 1 -11.50 -21.57 -58.38
CA MET A 1 -11.64 -21.11 -56.98
C MET A 1 -11.44 -19.61 -56.95
N SER A 2 -12.47 -18.85 -56.57
CA SER A 2 -12.46 -17.38 -56.65
C SER A 2 -11.60 -16.76 -55.53
N PRO A 3 -10.68 -15.82 -55.83
CA PRO A 3 -9.71 -15.28 -54.87
C PRO A 3 -10.31 -14.41 -53.75
N GLY A 4 -11.59 -14.05 -53.82
CA GLY A 4 -12.25 -13.20 -52.83
C GLY A 4 -12.44 -13.83 -51.44
N ILE A 5 -12.47 -15.17 -51.35
CA ILE A 5 -12.82 -15.88 -50.11
C ILE A 5 -11.63 -15.90 -49.12
N MET A 6 -10.40 -15.91 -49.65
CA MET A 6 -9.17 -15.90 -48.82
C MET A 6 -8.96 -14.56 -48.10
N VAL A 7 -9.33 -13.45 -48.74
CA VAL A 7 -9.20 -12.11 -48.15
C VAL A 7 -10.12 -11.94 -46.94
N THR A 8 -11.34 -12.49 -47.02
CA THR A 8 -12.32 -12.39 -45.92
C THR A 8 -11.96 -13.25 -44.70
N GLN A 9 -11.21 -14.35 -44.85
CA GLN A 9 -10.81 -15.17 -43.70
C GLN A 9 -9.66 -14.55 -42.92
N LEU A 10 -8.70 -13.92 -43.60
CA LEU A 10 -7.60 -13.21 -42.95
C LEU A 10 -8.09 -11.96 -42.20
N ALA A 11 -9.04 -11.22 -42.76
CA ALA A 11 -9.59 -10.02 -42.14
C ALA A 11 -10.33 -10.32 -40.81
N GLN A 12 -11.08 -11.42 -40.74
CA GLN A 12 -11.82 -11.80 -39.54
C GLN A 12 -10.91 -12.33 -38.41
N GLY A 13 -9.78 -12.95 -38.75
CA GLY A 13 -8.83 -13.47 -37.75
C GLY A 13 -8.10 -12.36 -36.98
N ILE A 14 -7.71 -11.28 -37.67
CA ILE A 14 -6.93 -10.19 -37.06
C ILE A 14 -7.79 -9.31 -36.14
N GLY A 15 -9.07 -9.10 -36.48
CA GLY A 15 -9.98 -8.27 -35.68
C GLY A 15 -10.26 -8.83 -34.28
N VAL A 16 -10.40 -10.15 -34.15
CA VAL A 16 -10.67 -10.82 -32.86
C VAL A 16 -9.46 -10.74 -31.92
N LEU A 17 -8.25 -10.86 -32.47
CA LEU A 17 -7.00 -10.74 -31.69
C LEU A 17 -6.81 -9.32 -31.14
N ALA A 18 -7.09 -8.29 -31.94
CA ALA A 18 -7.02 -6.90 -31.50
C ALA A 18 -8.07 -6.57 -30.42
N GLY A 19 -9.30 -7.06 -30.58
CA GLY A 19 -10.36 -6.89 -29.60
C GLY A 19 -10.06 -7.58 -28.26
N ALA A 20 -9.55 -8.81 -28.31
CA ALA A 20 -9.17 -9.55 -27.10
C ALA A 20 -8.01 -8.87 -26.34
N TRP A 21 -7.03 -8.33 -27.05
CA TRP A 21 -5.92 -7.61 -26.44
C TRP A 21 -6.38 -6.30 -25.78
N ALA A 22 -7.29 -5.56 -26.41
CA ALA A 22 -7.87 -4.35 -25.82
C ALA A 22 -8.63 -4.63 -24.52
N ILE A 23 -9.46 -5.69 -24.49
CA ILE A 23 -10.18 -6.11 -23.28
C ILE A 23 -9.20 -6.58 -22.19
N LYS A 24 -8.16 -7.34 -22.56
CA LYS A 24 -7.11 -7.78 -21.63
C LYS A 24 -6.40 -6.59 -20.99
N SER A 25 -6.02 -5.58 -21.77
CA SER A 25 -5.37 -4.36 -21.27
C SER A 25 -6.23 -3.58 -20.27
N ILE A 26 -7.55 -3.54 -20.50
CA ILE A 26 -8.48 -2.89 -19.55
C ILE A 26 -8.60 -3.75 -18.27
N MET A 27 -8.73 -5.07 -18.39
CA MET A 27 -8.82 -5.96 -17.24
C MET A 27 -7.55 -6.00 -16.40
N ASP A 28 -6.36 -5.94 -17.01
CA ASP A 28 -5.10 -5.81 -16.30
C ASP A 28 -5.03 -4.44 -15.58
N ALA A 29 -5.44 -3.34 -16.22
CA ALA A 29 -5.51 -2.03 -15.58
C ALA A 29 -6.52 -1.98 -14.41
N GLU A 30 -7.58 -2.77 -14.47
CA GLU A 30 -8.57 -2.93 -13.39
C GLU A 30 -8.01 -3.77 -12.23
N ASN A 31 -7.30 -4.85 -12.53
CA ASN A 31 -6.66 -5.74 -11.55
C ASN A 31 -5.45 -5.07 -10.86
N GLU A 32 -4.81 -4.13 -11.56
CA GLU A 32 -3.68 -3.35 -11.07
C GLU A 32 -4.07 -2.15 -10.23
N LYS A 33 -5.38 -1.88 -10.00
CA LYS A 33 -5.82 -0.91 -8.98
C LYS A 33 -5.25 -1.40 -7.64
N PRO A 34 -4.09 -0.90 -7.20
CA PRO A 34 -3.56 -1.33 -5.93
C PRO A 34 -4.55 -0.76 -4.94
N MET A 35 -5.11 -1.57 -4.05
CA MET A 35 -5.72 -1.01 -2.86
C MET A 35 -4.73 0.00 -2.30
N ALA A 36 -5.11 1.28 -2.35
CA ALA A 36 -4.23 2.41 -2.05
C ALA A 36 -3.81 2.27 -0.59
N GLY A 37 -2.69 1.61 -0.39
CA GLY A 37 -2.33 1.06 0.90
C GLY A 37 -1.11 0.16 0.81
N GLY A 38 -0.17 0.48 -0.11
CA GLY A 38 1.20 0.02 0.08
C GLY A 38 1.60 0.38 1.51
N TYR A 39 2.15 -0.59 2.26
CA TYR A 39 2.43 -0.42 3.69
C TYR A 39 3.12 0.93 3.93
N SER A 40 2.37 1.88 4.50
CA SER A 40 2.88 3.22 4.75
C SER A 40 4.11 3.06 5.62
N ARG A 41 5.24 3.66 5.22
CA ARG A 41 6.47 3.65 6.04
C ARG A 41 6.10 4.06 7.46
N CYS A 42 6.71 3.41 8.45
CA CYS A 42 6.45 3.79 9.84
C CYS A 42 6.78 5.29 10.00
N PRO A 43 5.83 6.14 10.42
CA PRO A 43 6.04 7.59 10.49
C PRO A 43 7.16 7.94 11.47
N THR A 44 7.35 7.12 12.51
CA THR A 44 8.36 7.35 13.56
C THR A 44 9.79 7.12 13.10
N CYS A 45 10.04 6.12 12.24
CA CYS A 45 11.39 5.80 11.77
C CYS A 45 11.58 5.99 10.26
N ASN A 46 10.54 6.43 9.55
CA ASN A 46 10.51 6.62 8.09
C ASN A 46 11.10 5.43 7.31
N GLY A 47 10.81 4.19 7.76
CA GLY A 47 11.33 2.98 7.13
C GLY A 47 12.75 2.54 7.54
N SER A 48 13.50 3.33 8.30
CA SER A 48 14.87 2.99 8.73
C SER A 48 14.94 1.86 9.78
N ARG A 49 13.81 1.48 10.39
CA ARG A 49 13.66 0.44 11.43
C ARG A 49 14.35 0.72 12.76
N ARG A 50 15.20 1.74 12.82
CA ARG A 50 15.89 2.18 14.04
C ARG A 50 15.61 3.64 14.34
N VAL A 51 15.71 3.97 15.61
CA VAL A 51 15.57 5.33 16.12
C VAL A 51 16.75 5.62 17.05
N PRO A 52 17.14 6.89 17.21
CA PRO A 52 18.15 7.27 18.20
C PRO A 52 17.74 6.74 19.57
N CYS A 53 18.72 6.23 20.30
CA CYS A 53 18.46 5.67 21.62
C CYS A 53 17.98 6.74 22.59
N LEU A 54 17.06 6.35 23.47
CA LEU A 54 16.41 7.25 24.42
C LEU A 54 17.43 8.00 25.30
N CYS A 55 18.52 7.33 25.68
CA CYS A 55 19.54 7.94 26.53
C CYS A 55 20.35 9.05 25.87
N ASN A 56 20.37 9.17 24.53
CA ASN A 56 21.03 10.30 23.86
C ASN A 56 20.40 11.66 24.23
N ARG A 57 19.21 11.66 24.85
CA ARG A 57 18.56 12.89 25.33
C ARG A 57 19.22 13.47 26.59
N TRP A 58 19.90 12.64 27.38
CA TRP A 58 20.49 13.03 28.66
C TRP A 58 21.97 12.64 28.80
N SER A 59 22.45 11.76 27.92
CA SER A 59 23.83 11.31 27.86
C SER A 59 24.46 11.88 26.59
N ASP A 60 25.54 12.63 26.74
CA ASP A 60 26.31 13.26 25.66
C ASP A 60 27.14 12.24 24.84
N LYS A 61 26.70 10.98 24.82
CA LYS A 61 27.26 9.80 24.14
C LYS A 61 28.53 9.22 24.77
N ASP A 62 29.01 9.77 25.88
CA ASP A 62 30.21 9.27 26.57
C ASP A 62 29.95 7.98 27.36
N VAL A 63 28.80 7.92 28.02
CA VAL A 63 28.37 6.75 28.81
C VAL A 63 27.11 6.19 28.15
N GLY A 64 27.33 5.25 27.23
CA GLY A 64 26.24 4.53 26.60
C GLY A 64 25.32 3.88 27.63
N CYS A 65 24.00 3.89 27.41
CA CYS A 65 23.07 3.25 28.33
C CYS A 65 22.85 1.76 28.00
N SER A 66 22.46 0.99 29.02
CA SER A 66 22.12 -0.43 28.89
C SER A 66 20.98 -0.67 27.87
N THR A 67 20.03 0.26 27.76
CA THR A 67 18.87 0.17 26.86
C THR A 67 19.24 -0.06 25.38
N CYS A 68 20.38 0.45 24.94
CA CYS A 68 20.89 0.23 23.59
C CYS A 68 22.32 -0.33 23.59
N ASN A 69 22.77 -0.86 24.73
CA ASN A 69 24.07 -1.50 24.90
C ASN A 69 25.25 -0.66 24.34
N GLY A 70 25.20 0.66 24.55
CA GLY A 70 26.19 1.60 24.03
C GLY A 70 26.17 1.88 22.53
N SER A 71 25.29 1.24 21.74
CA SER A 71 25.23 1.45 20.29
C SER A 71 24.62 2.80 19.85
N GLY A 72 23.96 3.52 20.78
CA GLY A 72 23.29 4.78 20.48
C GLY A 72 22.05 4.67 19.59
N GLN A 73 21.68 3.46 19.14
CA GLN A 73 20.48 3.22 18.34
C GLN A 73 19.66 2.05 18.88
N MET A 74 18.35 2.22 18.91
CA MET A 74 17.40 1.18 19.30
C MET A 74 16.45 0.84 18.14
N ARG A 75 15.82 -0.33 18.19
CA ARG A 75 14.73 -0.66 17.25
C ARG A 75 13.59 0.34 17.42
N CYS A 76 12.97 0.74 16.32
CA CYS A 76 11.80 1.60 16.37
C CYS A 76 10.67 0.89 17.12
N SER A 77 10.28 1.44 18.26
CA SER A 77 9.21 0.87 19.10
C SER A 77 7.85 0.92 18.40
N SER A 78 7.58 1.96 17.60
CA SER A 78 6.30 2.11 16.91
C SER A 78 6.04 1.06 15.82
N CYS A 79 7.08 0.53 15.18
CA CYS A 79 6.94 -0.55 14.19
C CYS A 79 7.59 -1.87 14.61
N GLY A 80 8.14 -1.96 15.82
CA GLY A 80 8.88 -3.13 16.29
C GLY A 80 10.12 -3.49 15.45
N GLY A 81 10.58 -2.58 14.59
CA GLY A 81 11.67 -2.82 13.64
C GLY A 81 11.24 -3.37 12.27
N SER A 82 9.95 -3.47 11.96
CA SER A 82 9.50 -3.84 10.60
C SER A 82 9.83 -2.75 9.56
N GLY A 83 9.79 -1.47 9.98
CA GLY A 83 9.94 -0.30 9.10
C GLY A 83 8.63 0.09 8.41
N THR A 84 7.59 -0.72 8.53
CA THR A 84 6.24 -0.47 8.02
C THR A 84 5.29 -0.13 9.15
N GLY A 85 4.44 0.88 8.95
CA GLY A 85 3.32 1.16 9.84
C GLY A 85 2.30 0.02 9.76
N ARG A 86 1.73 -0.35 10.90
CA ARG A 86 0.61 -1.30 10.94
C ARG A 86 -0.67 -0.55 10.60
N PRO A 87 -1.36 -0.83 9.48
CA PRO A 87 -2.70 -0.30 9.27
C PRO A 87 -3.61 -0.85 10.37
N LEU A 88 -4.34 0.02 11.07
CA LEU A 88 -5.43 -0.40 11.96
C LEU A 88 -6.68 -0.60 11.10
N PRO A 89 -7.17 -1.84 10.90
CA PRO A 89 -8.44 -2.05 10.22
C PRO A 89 -9.56 -1.63 11.16
N VAL A 90 -9.97 -0.36 11.08
CA VAL A 90 -11.19 0.12 11.75
C VAL A 90 -12.33 0.00 10.75
N GLN A 91 -13.42 -0.66 11.16
CA GLN A 91 -14.66 -0.65 10.40
C GLN A 91 -15.47 0.58 10.83
N ILE A 92 -15.56 1.56 9.95
CA ILE A 92 -16.35 2.77 10.18
C ILE A 92 -17.79 2.44 9.76
N GLN A 93 -18.68 2.24 10.72
CA GLN A 93 -20.12 2.14 10.43
C GLN A 93 -20.71 3.55 10.39
N ALA A 94 -21.06 4.03 9.20
CA ALA A 94 -21.83 5.25 9.06
C ALA A 94 -23.29 4.96 9.42
N SER A 95 -23.64 5.10 10.70
CA SER A 95 -25.03 5.16 11.12
C SER A 95 -25.60 6.48 10.61
N ASN A 96 -26.47 6.43 9.59
CA ASN A 96 -27.33 7.57 9.31
C ASN A 96 -28.17 7.78 10.57
N ILE A 97 -27.98 8.89 11.28
CA ILE A 97 -28.87 9.31 12.36
C ILE A 97 -30.00 10.06 11.67
N PRO A 98 -31.16 9.43 11.36
CA PRO A 98 -32.32 10.18 10.92
C PRO A 98 -32.68 11.15 12.04
N GLY A 99 -32.98 12.39 11.63
CA GLY A 99 -33.06 13.57 12.47
C GLY A 99 -33.76 13.35 13.81
N GLY A 100 -33.18 13.97 14.85
CA GLY A 100 -33.76 14.04 16.18
C GLY A 100 -35.21 14.50 16.12
N SER A 101 -36.12 13.59 16.45
CA SER A 101 -37.46 13.94 16.89
C SER A 101 -37.32 14.72 18.20
N ARG A 102 -37.42 16.06 18.10
CA ARG A 102 -37.69 16.92 19.25
C ARG A 102 -38.99 16.43 19.87
N ARG A 103 -38.89 15.72 21.00
CA ARG A 103 -40.03 15.54 21.90
C ARG A 103 -40.33 16.91 22.51
N SER A 104 -41.52 17.44 22.20
CA SER A 104 -42.18 18.48 23.00
C SER A 104 -42.78 17.87 24.26
#